data_AF-A0A1Q8DHY7-F1
#
_entry.id   AF-A0A1Q8DHY7-F1
#
_cell.length_a   1.000
_cell.length_b   1.000
_cell.length_c   1.000
_cell.angle_alpha   90.00
_cell.angle_beta   90.00
_cell.angle_gamma   90.00
#
_symmetry.space_group_name_H-M   'P 1'
#
loop_
_entity.id
_entity.type
_entity.pdbx_description
1 polymer ?
#
loop_
_entity_poly.entity_id
_entity_poly.type
_entity_poly.pdbx_seq_one_letter_code
_entity_poly.pdbx_strand_id
1 'polypeptide(L)'
;LQFDKVYCEGITAITLQDVNYAEELGYRIKHLGFAVRREGDGSGDNSTAGIELRVHPTLIPQNALLANVNGVKNAVLVNSH
;
A
#
# COMPACT_ATOMS: atom_id res chain seq x y z
N LEU A 1 0.29 -15.08 15.10
CA LEU A 1 0.24 -14.00 14.10
C LEU A 1 0.25 -12.68 14.86
N GLN A 2 1.16 -11.74 14.56
CA GLN A 2 1.31 -10.48 15.31
C GLN A 2 0.43 -9.38 14.67
N PHE A 3 -0.89 -9.54 14.75
CA PHE A 3 -1.84 -8.61 14.11
C PHE A 3 -1.75 -7.18 14.65
N ASP A 4 -1.45 -7.02 15.94
CA ASP A 4 -1.34 -5.72 16.59
C ASP A 4 -0.16 -4.87 16.09
N LYS A 5 0.77 -5.49 15.34
CA LYS A 5 1.92 -4.79 14.75
C LYS A 5 1.67 -4.32 13.32
N VAL A 6 0.50 -4.60 12.75
CA VAL A 6 0.13 -4.15 11.41
C VAL A 6 -0.50 -2.77 11.52
N TYR A 7 0.09 -1.77 10.84
CA TYR A 7 -0.56 -0.47 10.71
C TYR A 7 -1.79 -0.60 9.82
N CYS A 8 -2.96 -0.16 10.29
CA CYS A 8 -4.21 -0.26 9.54
C CYS A 8 -4.94 1.08 9.54
N GLU A 9 -5.27 1.56 8.35
CA GLU A 9 -6.07 2.76 8.11
C GLU A 9 -7.26 2.41 7.22
N GLY A 10 -8.45 2.88 7.60
CA GLY A 10 -9.68 2.69 6.83
C GLY A 10 -9.82 3.66 5.66
N ILE A 11 -10.92 3.54 4.91
CA ILE A 11 -11.23 4.43 3.78
C ILE A 11 -12.18 5.58 4.16
N THR A 12 -12.61 5.68 5.41
CA THR A 12 -13.69 6.57 5.85
C THR A 12 -13.39 8.06 5.69
N ALA A 13 -12.11 8.44 5.64
CA ALA A 13 -11.68 9.82 5.44
C ALA A 13 -11.57 10.22 3.95
N ILE A 14 -11.68 9.27 3.02
CA ILE A 14 -11.52 9.54 1.58
C ILE A 14 -12.78 10.22 1.06
N THR A 15 -12.60 11.39 0.47
CA THR A 15 -13.69 12.16 -0.14
C THR A 15 -13.79 11.93 -1.64
N LEU A 16 -14.91 12.33 -2.24
CA LEU A 16 -15.06 12.32 -3.69
C LEU A 16 -14.06 13.27 -4.38
N GLN A 17 -13.69 14.37 -3.73
CA GLN A 17 -12.70 15.31 -4.26
C GLN A 17 -11.32 14.65 -4.40
N ASP A 18 -10.91 13.84 -3.41
CA ASP A 18 -9.65 13.10 -3.45
C ASP A 18 -9.61 12.14 -4.64
N VAL A 19 -10.73 11.45 -4.91
CA VAL A 19 -10.86 10.52 -6.05
C VAL A 19 -10.72 11.26 -7.38
N ASN A 20 -11.40 12.40 -7.52
CA ASN A 20 -11.35 13.20 -8.75
C ASN A 20 -9.95 13.78 -8.99
N TYR A 21 -9.33 14.35 -7.96
CA TYR A 21 -7.97 14.89 -8.07
C TYR A 21 -6.93 13.81 -8.34
N ALA A 22 -7.07 12.64 -7.73
CA ALA A 22 -6.21 11.50 -8.05
C ALA A 22 -6.30 11.13 -9.54
N GLU A 23 -7.51 11.09 -10.10
CA GLU A 23 -7.72 10.79 -11.52
C GLU A 23 -7.14 11.85 -12.45
N GLU A 24 -7.34 13.14 -12.14
CA GLU A 24 -6.73 14.26 -12.88
C GLU A 24 -5.20 14.20 -12.90
N LEU A 25 -4.59 13.71 -11.82
CA LEU A 25 -3.14 13.52 -11.71
C LEU A 25 -2.64 12.19 -12.32
N GLY A 26 -3.52 11.37 -12.89
CA GLY A 26 -3.17 10.08 -13.50
C GLY A 26 -3.00 8.92 -12.51
N TYR A 27 -3.59 9.04 -11.31
CA TYR A 27 -3.57 8.04 -10.25
C TYR A 27 -4.97 7.49 -9.96
N ARG A 28 -4.99 6.37 -9.24
CA ARG A 28 -6.20 5.80 -8.64
C ARG A 28 -5.94 5.59 -7.16
N ILE A 29 -6.93 5.90 -6.32
CA ILE A 29 -6.89 5.55 -4.90
C ILE A 29 -7.33 4.09 -4.77
N LYS A 30 -6.50 3.25 -4.16
CA LYS A 30 -6.83 1.86 -3.81
C LYS A 30 -6.47 1.58 -2.35
N HIS A 31 -7.28 0.79 -1.66
CA HIS A 31 -6.96 0.31 -0.32
C HIS A 31 -6.07 -0.93 -0.44
N LEU A 32 -4.79 -0.81 -0.08
CA LEU A 32 -3.77 -1.83 -0.34
C LEU A 32 -3.12 -2.31 0.94
N GLY A 33 -2.91 -3.62 1.03
CA GLY A 33 -2.05 -4.25 2.02
C GLY A 33 -0.65 -4.46 1.47
N PHE A 34 0.36 -4.13 2.29
CA PHE A 34 1.77 -4.29 1.98
C PHE A 34 2.41 -5.25 2.98
N ALA A 35 3.21 -6.18 2.47
CA ALA A 35 4.13 -7.00 3.24
C ALA A 35 5.51 -6.89 2.58
N VAL A 36 6.40 -6.08 3.16
CA VAL A 36 7.68 -5.71 2.54
C VAL A 36 8.82 -6.10 3.46
N ARG A 37 9.79 -6.84 2.92
CA ARG A 37 11.06 -7.06 3.60
C ARG A 37 11.90 -5.78 3.48
N ARG A 38 12.33 -5.24 4.62
CA ARG A 38 13.22 -4.07 4.71
C ARG A 38 14.61 -4.53 5.12
N GLU A 39 15.62 -4.03 4.43
CA GLU A 39 17.01 -4.22 4.85
C GLU A 39 17.38 -3.19 5.91
N GLY A 40 18.34 -3.54 6.79
CA GLY A 40 18.93 -2.58 7.70
C GLY A 40 19.87 -1.65 6.95
N ASP A 41 19.84 -0.36 7.26
CA ASP A 41 20.72 0.67 6.69
C ASP A 41 22.16 0.69 7.25
N GLY A 42 22.52 -0.26 8.13
CA GLY A 42 23.83 -0.39 8.75
C GLY A 42 24.18 0.68 9.79
N SER A 43 23.26 1.59 10.14
CA SER A 43 23.54 2.79 10.96
C SER A 43 23.59 2.58 12.49
N GLY A 44 23.99 1.40 12.97
CA GLY A 44 24.20 1.09 14.39
C GLY A 44 23.27 0.02 14.96
N ASP A 45 23.22 -0.11 16.28
CA ASP A 45 22.59 -1.23 17.04
C ASP A 45 21.09 -1.45 16.75
N ASN A 46 20.41 -0.47 16.13
CA ASN A 46 19.00 -0.55 15.76
C ASN A 46 18.75 -0.80 14.26
N SER A 47 19.81 -1.00 13.47
CA SER A 47 19.71 -1.17 12.02
C SER A 47 19.60 -2.64 11.60
N THR A 48 18.62 -3.34 12.19
CA THR A 48 18.37 -4.74 11.84
C THR A 48 17.31 -4.83 10.76
N ALA A 49 17.50 -5.72 9.79
CA ALA A 49 16.50 -6.03 8.77
C ALA A 49 15.15 -6.44 9.40
N GLY A 50 14.04 -6.07 8.77
CA GLY A 50 12.71 -6.24 9.32
C GLY A 50 11.64 -6.53 8.26
N ILE A 51 10.40 -6.74 8.73
CA ILE A 51 9.22 -6.87 7.87
C ILE A 51 8.28 -5.70 8.19
N GLU A 52 7.93 -4.94 7.17
CA GLU A 52 6.88 -3.93 7.23
C GLU A 52 5.55 -4.55 6.84
N LEU A 53 4.55 -4.39 7.72
CA LEU A 53 3.17 -4.77 7.46
C LEU A 53 2.28 -3.54 7.65
N ARG A 54 1.59 -3.12 6.58
CA ARG A 54 0.66 -1.99 6.64
C ARG A 54 -0.48 -2.14 5.65
N VAL A 55 -1.63 -1.55 5.98
CA VAL A 55 -2.82 -1.47 5.14
C VAL A 55 -3.36 -0.05 5.19
N HIS A 56 -3.48 0.61 4.05
CA HIS A 56 -4.05 1.96 3.97
C HIS A 56 -4.47 2.34 2.54
N PRO A 57 -5.22 3.43 2.36
CA PRO A 57 -5.46 4.03 1.06
C PRO A 57 -4.15 4.51 0.42
N THR A 58 -3.88 4.09 -0.81
CA THR A 58 -2.67 4.44 -1.56
C THR A 58 -3.04 4.98 -2.94
N LEU A 59 -2.33 6.02 -3.38
CA LEU A 59 -2.33 6.45 -4.77
C LEU A 59 -1.44 5.52 -5.60
N ILE A 60 -2.03 4.85 -6.57
CA ILE A 60 -1.29 4.03 -7.53
C ILE A 60 -1.43 4.58 -8.94
N PRO A 61 -0.36 4.58 -9.76
CA PRO A 61 -0.43 5.02 -11.14
C PRO A 61 -1.51 4.27 -11.91
N GLN A 62 -2.27 4.95 -12.77
CA GLN A 62 -3.35 4.33 -13.53
C GLN A 62 -2.92 3.17 -14.42
N ASN A 63 -1.64 3.13 -14.82
CA ASN A 63 -1.06 2.08 -15.65
C ASN A 63 -0.53 0.88 -14.82
N ALA A 64 -0.56 0.95 -13.49
CA ALA A 64 -0.15 -0.17 -12.64
C ALA A 64 -1.17 -1.31 -12.76
N LEU A 65 -0.71 -2.57 -12.73
CA LEU A 65 -1.57 -3.75 -12.83
C LEU A 65 -2.70 -3.74 -11.79
N LEU A 66 -2.41 -3.29 -10.57
CA LEU A 66 -3.37 -3.21 -9.48
C LEU A 66 -4.40 -2.08 -9.65
N ALA A 67 -4.13 -1.07 -10.48
CA ALA A 67 -5.06 0.05 -10.73
C ALA A 67 -6.31 -0.40 -11.47
N ASN A 68 -6.17 -1.40 -12.34
CA ASN A 68 -7.25 -1.93 -13.18
C ASN A 68 -8.11 -3.01 -12.48
N VAL A 69 -7.83 -3.31 -11.21
CA VAL A 69 -8.65 -4.23 -10.41
C VAL A 69 -9.87 -3.46 -9.90
N ASN A 70 -11.02 -3.74 -10.51
CA ASN A 70 -12.28 -3.04 -10.28
C ASN A 70 -13.36 -3.96 -9.70
N GLY A 71 -14.33 -3.38 -9.02
CA GLY A 71 -15.43 -4.10 -8.36
C GLY A 71 -14.97 -4.89 -7.15
N VAL A 72 -15.57 -6.06 -6.92
CA VAL A 72 -15.29 -6.93 -5.76
C VAL A 72 -14.09 -7.87 -5.96
N LYS A 73 -13.26 -7.61 -6.99
CA LYS A 73 -12.10 -8.44 -7.31
C LYS A 73 -10.93 -8.08 -6.41
N ASN A 74 -10.18 -9.10 -5.98
CA ASN A 74 -8.93 -8.95 -5.26
C ASN A 74 -7.75 -9.36 -6.16
N ALA A 75 -6.58 -8.78 -5.90
CA ALA A 75 -5.35 -9.15 -6.58
C ALA A 75 -4.18 -9.13 -5.60
N VAL A 76 -3.21 -10.01 -5.82
CA VAL A 76 -1.97 -10.08 -5.04
C VAL A 76 -0.81 -10.01 -6.02
N LEU A 77 0.08 -9.04 -5.82
CA LEU A 77 1.32 -8.91 -6.57
C LEU A 77 2.49 -9.33 -5.68
N VAL A 78 3.32 -10.25 -6.17
CA VAL A 78 4.51 -10.74 -5.46
C VAL A 78 5.74 -10.46 -6.32
N ASN A 79 6.73 -9.80 -5.73
CA ASN A 79 8.04 -9.64 -6.34
C ASN A 79 9.01 -10.61 -5.65
N SER A 80 9.59 -11.53 -6.42
CA SER A 80 10.64 -12.45 -5.97
C SER A 80 11.87 -12.25 -6.87
N HIS A 81 12.84 -11.49 -6.39
CA HIS A 81 14.19 -11.40 -6.96
C HIS A 81 15.18 -12.00 -5.98
#